data_AF-A0A386WN86-F1
#
_entry.id   AF-A0A386WN86-F1
#
_cell.length_a   1.000
_cell.length_b   1.000
_cell.length_c   1.000
_cell.angle_alpha   90.00
_cell.angle_beta   90.00
_cell.angle_gamma   90.00
#
_symmetry.space_group_name_H-M   'P 1'
#
loop_
_entity.id
_entity.type
_entity.pdbx_description
1 polymer ?
#
loop_
_entity_poly.entity_id
_entity_poly.type
_entity_poly.pdbx_seq_one_letter_code
_entity_poly.pdbx_strand_id
1 'polypeptide(L)'
;MTATLTVRDLQDRVDRGVVWLDATIPNWWRTDRPDHGESGGPIRVDELSMSHNCYCVLGQLLGNYYRAEISIEQAVEFGFDSSVGSLARDVSEVDEAMADEFDALRELWIREIEQRRAALTT
;
A
#
# COMPACT_ATOMS: atom_id res chain seq x y z
N MET A 1 23.50 -4.59 -11.63
CA MET A 1 22.78 -3.49 -12.30
C MET A 1 21.33 -3.63 -11.87
N THR A 2 20.90 -2.85 -10.88
CA THR A 2 19.49 -2.77 -10.46
C THR A 2 18.76 -2.04 -11.58
N ALA A 3 17.85 -2.71 -12.28
CA ALA A 3 17.02 -2.06 -13.29
C ALA A 3 16.06 -1.10 -12.58
N THR A 4 16.02 0.16 -13.01
CA THR A 4 14.99 1.11 -12.56
C THR A 4 13.63 0.57 -12.99
N LEU A 5 12.72 0.38 -12.04
CA LEU A 5 11.37 -0.09 -12.32
C LEU A 5 10.60 0.99 -13.08
N THR A 6 9.81 0.56 -14.06
CA THR A 6 8.94 1.46 -14.80
C THR A 6 7.61 1.62 -14.08
N VAL A 7 6.88 2.71 -14.36
CA VAL A 7 5.49 2.88 -13.88
C VAL A 7 4.60 1.70 -14.25
N ARG A 8 4.85 1.04 -15.39
CA ARG A 8 4.13 -0.17 -15.79
C ARG A 8 4.41 -1.34 -14.86
N ASP A 9 5.67 -1.55 -14.48
CA ASP A 9 6.03 -2.61 -13.54
C ASP A 9 5.38 -2.39 -12.17
N LEU A 10 5.28 -1.12 -11.74
CA LEU A 10 4.60 -0.74 -10.50
C LEU A 10 3.09 -0.91 -10.60
N GLN A 11 2.47 -0.59 -11.74
CA GLN A 11 1.06 -0.89 -11.99
C GLN A 11 0.80 -2.40 -11.89
N ASP A 12 1.62 -3.23 -12.53
CA ASP A 12 1.46 -4.69 -12.47
C ASP A 12 1.57 -5.22 -11.02
N ARG A 13 2.35 -4.55 -10.16
CA ARG A 13 2.40 -4.86 -8.72
C ARG A 13 1.11 -4.47 -8.02
N VAL A 14 0.62 -3.25 -8.21
CA VAL A 14 -0.66 -2.79 -7.63
C VAL A 14 -1.79 -3.71 -8.06
N ASP A 15 -1.86 -4.12 -9.33
CA ASP A 15 -2.88 -5.03 -9.84
C ASP A 15 -2.86 -6.38 -9.10
N ARG A 16 -1.67 -6.92 -8.80
CA ARG A 16 -1.55 -8.14 -7.97
C ARG A 16 -2.01 -7.90 -6.52
N GLY A 17 -1.65 -6.76 -5.93
CA GLY A 17 -2.11 -6.39 -4.60
C GLY A 17 -3.62 -6.24 -4.53
N VAL A 18 -4.22 -5.65 -5.56
CA VAL A 18 -5.68 -5.53 -5.70
C VAL A 18 -6.34 -6.90 -5.73
N VAL A 19 -5.84 -7.82 -6.57
CA VAL A 19 -6.36 -9.20 -6.63
C VAL A 19 -6.24 -9.88 -5.28
N TRP A 20 -5.13 -9.70 -4.58
CA TRP A 20 -4.95 -10.26 -3.23
C TRP A 20 -5.94 -9.66 -2.23
N LEU A 21 -6.10 -8.33 -2.18
CA LEU A 21 -7.03 -7.66 -1.28
C LEU A 21 -8.49 -8.04 -1.56
N ASP A 22 -8.86 -8.20 -2.83
CA ASP A 22 -10.21 -8.64 -3.20
C ASP A 22 -10.51 -10.05 -2.70
N ALA A 23 -9.49 -10.91 -2.60
CA ALA A 23 -9.62 -12.25 -2.06
C ALA A 23 -9.59 -12.30 -0.52
N THR A 24 -8.83 -11.42 0.14
CA THR A 24 -8.52 -11.53 1.58
C THR A 24 -9.25 -10.51 2.45
N ILE A 25 -9.49 -9.30 1.95
CA ILE A 25 -10.12 -8.21 2.69
C ILE A 25 -11.27 -7.63 1.85
N PRO A 26 -12.45 -8.27 1.84
CA PRO A 26 -13.60 -7.78 1.09
C PRO A 26 -13.92 -6.33 1.44
N ASN A 27 -14.26 -5.54 0.41
CA ASN A 27 -14.59 -4.12 0.55
C ASN A 27 -13.48 -3.27 1.21
N TRP A 28 -12.21 -3.65 1.07
CA TRP A 28 -11.05 -2.93 1.64
C TRP A 28 -11.01 -1.44 1.29
N TRP A 29 -11.46 -1.06 0.09
CA TRP A 29 -11.41 0.31 -0.42
C TRP A 29 -12.52 1.22 0.14
N ARG A 30 -13.55 0.68 0.81
CA ARG A 30 -14.70 1.50 1.26
C ARG A 30 -14.32 2.47 2.39
N THR A 31 -15.01 3.61 2.41
CA THR A 31 -14.85 4.66 3.45
C THR A 31 -15.63 4.37 4.73
N ASP A 32 -16.63 3.48 4.68
CA ASP A 32 -17.52 3.13 5.80
C ASP A 32 -17.02 1.92 6.62
N ARG A 33 -15.79 1.45 6.36
CA ARG A 33 -15.16 0.41 7.18
C ARG A 33 -15.09 0.91 8.62
N PRO A 34 -15.47 0.09 9.62
CA PRO A 34 -15.35 0.50 11.00
C PRO A 34 -13.89 0.81 11.34
N ASP A 35 -13.66 1.99 11.93
CA ASP A 35 -12.37 2.35 12.50
C ASP A 35 -12.21 1.59 13.82
N HIS A 36 -11.27 0.65 13.84
CA HIS A 36 -10.93 -0.14 15.01
C HIS A 36 -9.64 0.36 15.68
N GLY A 37 -9.25 1.62 15.44
CA GLY A 37 -8.08 2.25 16.02
C GLY A 37 -6.81 1.47 15.70
N GLU A 38 -6.17 0.91 16.73
CA GLU A 38 -4.96 0.09 16.58
C GLU A 38 -5.17 -1.17 15.71
N SER A 39 -6.42 -1.53 15.36
CA SER A 39 -6.72 -2.69 14.49
C SER A 39 -6.97 -2.32 13.02
N GLY A 40 -6.85 -1.05 12.66
CA GLY A 40 -7.06 -0.55 11.30
C GLY A 40 -8.48 -0.07 11.03
N GLY A 41 -8.72 0.43 9.82
CA GLY A 41 -9.97 1.09 9.46
C GLY A 41 -10.05 1.43 7.96
N PRO A 42 -10.81 2.47 7.59
CA PRO A 42 -10.91 2.90 6.20
C PRO A 42 -9.60 3.53 5.74
N ILE A 43 -9.21 3.28 4.48
CA ILE A 43 -8.01 3.89 3.91
C ILE A 43 -8.26 5.39 3.68
N ARG A 44 -7.45 6.23 4.31
CA ARG A 44 -7.37 7.68 4.14
C ARG A 44 -6.30 7.97 3.10
N VAL A 45 -6.73 8.27 1.88
CA VAL A 45 -5.84 8.50 0.72
C VAL A 45 -4.88 9.67 0.94
N ASP A 46 -5.31 10.69 1.69
CA ASP A 46 -4.49 11.86 2.02
C ASP A 46 -3.34 11.54 2.98
N GLU A 47 -3.49 10.49 3.79
CA GLU A 47 -2.49 10.02 4.76
C GLU A 47 -1.67 8.84 4.21
N LEU A 48 -1.92 8.39 2.97
CA LEU A 48 -1.27 7.20 2.42
C LEU A 48 0.23 7.42 2.23
N SER A 49 1.04 6.53 2.82
CA SER A 49 2.50 6.54 2.71
C SER A 49 3.01 5.11 2.58
N MET A 50 3.58 4.77 1.42
CA MET A 50 4.03 3.41 1.14
C MET A 50 5.27 3.04 1.97
N SER A 51 6.14 4.01 2.26
CA SER A 51 7.32 3.80 3.11
C SER A 51 7.01 3.58 4.60
N HIS A 52 5.77 3.80 5.06
CA HIS A 52 5.41 3.72 6.47
C HIS A 52 4.48 2.54 6.80
N ASN A 53 4.90 1.70 7.74
CA ASN A 53 4.21 0.47 8.13
C ASN A 53 2.75 0.66 8.60
N CYS A 54 2.41 1.78 9.23
CA CYS A 54 1.03 2.07 9.67
C CYS A 54 0.21 2.88 8.65
N TYR A 55 0.85 3.59 7.72
CA TYR A 55 0.16 4.52 6.81
C TYR A 55 0.09 4.01 5.36
N CYS A 56 0.76 2.91 5.04
CA CYS A 56 0.55 2.17 3.78
C CYS A 56 -0.83 1.48 3.77
N VAL A 57 -1.20 0.91 2.63
CA VAL A 57 -2.50 0.25 2.43
C VAL A 57 -2.79 -0.82 3.50
N LEU A 58 -1.86 -1.77 3.70
CA LEU A 58 -2.04 -2.82 4.71
C LEU A 58 -2.02 -2.25 6.13
N GLY A 59 -1.18 -1.24 6.38
CA GLY A 59 -1.08 -0.54 7.65
C GLY A 59 -2.40 0.08 8.07
N GLN A 60 -3.03 0.84 7.16
CA GLN A 60 -4.32 1.45 7.47
C GLN A 60 -5.43 0.41 7.58
N LEU A 61 -5.41 -0.66 6.79
CA LEU A 61 -6.44 -1.71 6.85
C LEU A 61 -6.38 -2.58 8.11
N LEU A 62 -5.19 -2.80 8.67
CA LEU A 62 -4.95 -3.77 9.75
C LEU A 62 -4.36 -3.14 11.03
N GLY A 63 -4.12 -1.84 11.00
CA GLY A 63 -3.47 -1.05 12.04
C GLY A 63 -1.94 -1.16 12.04
N ASN A 64 -1.39 -2.16 11.34
CA ASN A 64 0.05 -2.34 11.13
C ASN A 64 0.29 -3.31 9.96
N TYR A 65 1.17 -2.94 9.03
CA TYR A 65 1.61 -3.77 7.90
C TYR A 65 1.97 -5.21 8.32
N TYR A 66 2.65 -5.39 9.46
CA TYR A 66 3.11 -6.69 9.94
C TYR A 66 2.01 -7.63 10.44
N ARG A 67 0.77 -7.16 10.50
CA ARG A 67 -0.38 -8.02 10.83
C ARG A 67 -1.00 -8.68 9.59
N ALA A 68 -0.56 -8.31 8.39
CA ALA A 68 -1.01 -8.96 7.17
C ALA A 68 -0.47 -10.39 7.10
N GLU A 69 -1.34 -11.34 6.76
CA GLU A 69 -0.96 -12.75 6.53
C GLU A 69 -0.33 -12.93 5.13
N ILE A 70 0.74 -12.20 4.87
CA ILE A 70 1.50 -12.20 3.63
C ILE A 70 2.99 -12.07 3.94
N SER A 71 3.85 -12.74 3.19
CA SER A 71 5.29 -12.57 3.36
C SER A 71 5.73 -11.18 2.90
N ILE A 72 6.85 -10.69 3.44
CA ILE A 72 7.41 -9.38 3.05
C ILE A 72 7.66 -9.34 1.54
N GLU A 73 8.29 -10.38 0.98
CA GLU A 73 8.58 -10.50 -0.45
C GLU A 73 7.30 -10.39 -1.29
N GLN A 74 6.26 -11.17 -0.97
CA GLN A 74 4.98 -11.10 -1.68
C GLN A 74 4.33 -9.72 -1.55
N ALA A 75 4.42 -9.09 -0.38
CA ALA A 75 3.88 -7.75 -0.20
C ALA A 75 4.62 -6.70 -1.04
N VAL A 76 5.93 -6.85 -1.28
CA VAL A 76 6.67 -6.03 -2.25
C VAL A 76 6.18 -6.29 -3.68
N GLU A 77 6.07 -7.56 -4.06
CA GLU A 77 5.59 -7.96 -5.39
C GLU A 77 4.16 -7.51 -5.68
N PHE A 78 3.38 -7.26 -4.63
CA PHE A 78 1.99 -6.81 -4.67
C PHE A 78 1.85 -5.29 -4.46
N GLY A 79 2.98 -4.57 -4.39
CA GLY A 79 2.99 -3.13 -4.34
C GLY A 79 2.52 -2.53 -3.01
N PHE A 80 2.48 -3.30 -1.92
CA PHE A 80 2.17 -2.80 -0.57
C PHE A 80 3.38 -2.19 0.14
N ASP A 81 4.50 -2.06 -0.57
CA ASP A 81 5.79 -2.33 0.02
C ASP A 81 6.22 -1.32 1.08
N SER A 82 6.67 -1.86 2.22
CA SER A 82 7.42 -1.20 3.28
C SER A 82 8.88 -1.66 3.27
N SER A 83 9.37 -2.08 2.11
CA SER A 83 10.43 -3.10 1.99
C SER A 83 11.82 -2.68 2.45
N VAL A 84 12.04 -1.38 2.71
CA VAL A 84 13.32 -0.88 3.21
C VAL A 84 13.19 -0.02 4.48
N GLY A 85 12.00 0.56 4.75
CA GLY A 85 11.83 1.57 5.82
C GLY A 85 11.81 1.04 7.25
N SER A 86 11.45 -0.23 7.49
CA SER A 86 11.21 -0.73 8.85
C SER A 86 12.34 -1.55 9.48
N LEU A 87 13.33 -1.99 8.70
CA LEU A 87 14.53 -2.68 9.22
C LEU A 87 15.75 -1.75 9.29
N ALA A 88 15.71 -0.60 8.63
CA ALA A 88 16.72 0.43 8.78
C ALA A 88 16.54 1.14 10.13
N ARG A 89 17.55 1.08 11.00
CA ARG A 89 17.59 1.82 12.28
C ARG A 89 17.67 3.34 12.08
N ASP A 90 17.97 3.79 10.85
CA ASP A 90 17.96 5.18 10.41
C ASP A 90 17.14 5.28 9.12
N VAL A 91 15.96 5.89 9.22
CA VAL A 91 15.01 6.12 8.11
C VAL A 91 15.51 7.24 7.19
N SER A 92 16.54 7.99 7.61
CA SER A 92 17.10 9.13 6.87
C SER A 92 17.93 8.73 5.64
N GLU A 93 18.40 7.49 5.56
CA GLU A 93 19.22 6.95 4.46
C GLU A 93 18.52 5.84 3.68
N VAL A 94 17.23 5.59 3.92
CA VAL A 94 16.39 4.78 3.00
C VAL A 94 16.08 5.65 1.78
N ASP A 95 17.16 5.80 1.02
CA ASP A 95 17.38 6.25 -0.35
C ASP A 95 16.31 7.15 -0.97
N GLU A 96 16.69 8.41 -1.23
CA GLU A 96 16.08 9.26 -2.27
C GLU A 96 15.81 8.47 -3.57
N ALA A 97 16.62 7.44 -3.87
CA ALA A 97 16.45 6.56 -5.02
C ALA A 97 15.15 5.72 -5.02
N MET A 98 14.52 5.49 -3.86
CA MET A 98 13.23 4.80 -3.75
C MET A 98 12.06 5.75 -3.50
N ALA A 99 12.31 7.03 -3.24
CA ALA A 99 11.26 8.02 -3.01
C ALA A 99 10.30 8.10 -4.22
N ASP A 100 10.86 8.13 -5.44
CA ASP A 100 10.10 8.14 -6.69
C ASP A 100 9.24 6.87 -6.86
N GLU A 101 9.74 5.70 -6.44
CA GLU A 101 8.98 4.44 -6.49
C GLU A 101 7.82 4.46 -5.48
N PHE A 102 8.08 4.89 -4.25
CA PHE A 102 7.03 4.99 -3.22
C PHE A 102 5.96 6.02 -3.57
N ASP A 103 6.34 7.16 -4.15
CA ASP A 103 5.39 8.17 -4.62
C ASP A 103 4.57 7.64 -5.80
N ALA A 104 5.20 6.97 -6.77
CA ALA A 104 4.48 6.33 -7.87
C ALA A 104 3.51 5.25 -7.38
N LEU A 105 3.91 4.38 -6.46
CA LEU A 105 3.03 3.37 -5.86
C LEU A 105 1.88 4.02 -5.08
N ARG A 106 2.16 5.09 -4.33
CA ARG A 106 1.14 5.87 -3.62
C ARG A 106 0.09 6.41 -4.58
N GLU A 107 0.51 7.05 -5.67
CA GLU A 107 -0.40 7.61 -6.68
C GLU A 107 -1.27 6.52 -7.33
N LEU A 108 -0.67 5.37 -7.67
CA LEU A 108 -1.38 4.24 -8.26
C LEU A 108 -2.44 3.66 -7.31
N TRP A 109 -2.10 3.50 -6.02
CA TRP A 109 -3.06 3.06 -5.01
C TRP A 109 -4.19 4.05 -4.79
N ILE A 110 -3.87 5.35 -4.70
CA ILE A 110 -4.88 6.41 -4.56
C ILE A 110 -5.87 6.31 -5.72
N ARG A 111 -5.36 6.25 -6.95
CA ARG A 111 -6.18 6.14 -8.16
C ARG A 111 -7.11 4.93 -8.12
N GLU A 112 -6.59 3.74 -7.80
CA GLU A 112 -7.40 2.51 -7.73
C GLU A 112 -8.50 2.61 -6.67
N ILE A 113 -8.16 3.10 -5.47
CA ILE A 113 -9.11 3.26 -4.36
C ILE A 113 -10.23 4.22 -4.76
N GLU A 114 -9.88 5.38 -5.32
CA GLU A 114 -10.85 6.40 -5.71
C GLU A 114 -11.73 5.95 -6.87
N GLN A 115 -11.17 5.25 -7.86
CA GLN A 115 -11.94 4.68 -8.98
C GLN A 115 -13.00 3.71 -8.48
N ARG A 116 -12.65 2.82 -7.54
CA ARG A 116 -13.62 1.88 -6.93
C ARG A 116 -14.68 2.59 -6.11
N ARG A 117 -14.30 3.63 -5.34
CA ARG A 117 -15.24 4.46 -4.59
C ARG A 117 -16.25 5.15 -5.50
N ALA A 118 -15.78 5.74 -6.61
CA ALA A 118 -16.64 6.41 -7.59
C ALA A 118 -17.60 5.45 -8.31
N ALA A 119 -17.21 4.20 -8.50
CA ALA A 119 -18.06 3.18 -9.12
C ALA A 119 -19.32 2.81 -8.30
N LEU A 120 -19.36 3.12 -6.99
CA LEU A 120 -20.57 2.94 -6.17
C LEU A 120 -21.57 4.08 -6.24
N THR A 121 -21.09 5.26 -6.63
CA THR A 121 -21.92 6.48 -6.66
C THR A 121 -22.66 6.65 -7.99
N THR A 122 -22.45 5.73 -8.93
CA THR A 122 -23.08 5.69 -10.27
C THR A 122 -24.17 4.63 -10.29
#